data_AF-A0A2A4U1Z4-F1
#
_entry.id   AF-A0A2A4U1Z4-F1
#
_cell.length_a   1.000
_cell.length_b   1.000
_cell.length_c   1.000
_cell.angle_alpha   90.00
_cell.angle_beta   90.00
_cell.angle_gamma   90.00
#
_symmetry.space_group_name_H-M   'P 1'
#
loop_
_entity.id
_entity.type
_entity.pdbx_description
1 polymer ?
#
loop_
_entity_poly.entity_id
_entity_poly.type
_entity_poly.pdbx_seq_one_letter_code
_entity_poly.pdbx_strand_id
1 'polypeptide(L)'
;MKIKSLFTMIVFLGLVLPAAATDSPLRDNDNFSIAEPAEDESGDYIWSDGAYFMAIYQMEKPLDLGWVFRKLHILKKREAENITQKDDVLNSTWFTHRHARQQMSHADLARGPGQGNPPTGRWTVIKGKSLGINPGFVAIDEQGRRLFVKFDPPEFPGMGINGDVIASRMLHAAGFNVPEYYHVWLDPKDLILNPKANIRGKYRKKRVMTQNDLELILSKAPRNEQGLLLANVSVGLEGKPKGPFNYLGVRKDDPNDTVRHENRRELRGLRVIMSWINNTDSRRGNSLDMYVAQDGRRYLKHYLIDFSASFGSGNIHPKEAQESHEYFFDPGTVTRSFGALGLWVKPWEKEHPRIYPEIGRFEATTFNPAKWRTSYANPAFEKMTARDAQWGARIVNSFSNEDIRTLVNTGYFPTPGAKEYLIATLIERRNKIGEVWLNQIRPRPWIAQRVHTGPDTSPGVSSF
;
A
#
# COMPACT_ATOMS: atom_id res chain seq x y z
N MET A 1 52.03 48.31 50.43
CA MET A 1 52.48 48.06 49.03
C MET A 1 52.40 46.56 48.77
N LYS A 2 51.66 46.16 47.72
CA LYS A 2 51.35 44.78 47.25
C LYS A 2 50.39 43.94 48.13
N ILE A 3 49.10 44.04 47.78
CA ILE A 3 48.02 43.10 48.14
C ILE A 3 48.16 41.87 47.23
N LYS A 4 48.32 40.68 47.82
CA LYS A 4 48.10 39.39 47.14
C LYS A 4 46.78 38.82 47.66
N SER A 5 45.72 39.00 46.88
CA SER A 5 44.44 38.33 47.10
C SER A 5 44.46 37.00 46.34
N LEU A 6 44.32 35.90 47.09
CA LEU A 6 44.20 34.54 46.60
C LEU A 6 42.76 34.35 46.10
N PHE A 7 42.57 34.21 44.79
CA PHE A 7 41.27 33.87 44.19
C PHE A 7 41.16 32.35 44.10
N THR A 8 40.30 31.77 44.92
CA THR A 8 39.90 30.36 44.85
C THR A 8 38.90 30.20 43.70
N MET A 9 39.32 29.53 42.63
CA MET A 9 38.49 29.20 41.47
C MET A 9 37.68 27.94 41.76
N ILE A 10 36.38 28.08 42.03
CA ILE A 10 35.43 26.97 42.16
C ILE A 10 35.05 26.52 40.75
N VAL A 11 35.48 25.31 40.37
CA VAL A 11 35.04 24.63 39.14
C VAL A 11 33.71 23.94 39.42
N PHE A 12 32.62 24.46 38.84
CA PHE A 12 31.34 23.74 38.76
C PHE A 12 31.44 22.69 37.66
N LEU A 13 31.64 21.42 38.04
CA LEU A 13 31.40 20.28 37.16
C LEU A 13 29.88 19.99 37.17
N GLY A 14 29.15 20.53 36.19
CA GLY A 14 27.77 20.16 35.95
C GLY A 14 27.71 18.73 35.39
N LEU A 15 27.39 17.76 36.25
CA LEU A 15 26.95 16.44 35.82
C LEU A 15 25.62 16.58 35.10
N VAL A 16 25.64 16.62 33.77
CA VAL A 16 24.46 16.38 32.94
C VAL A 16 24.17 14.89 33.04
N LEU A 17 23.25 14.52 33.94
CA LEU A 17 22.64 13.20 33.93
C LEU A 17 21.94 13.03 32.56
N PRO A 18 22.19 11.93 31.82
CA PRO A 18 21.47 11.69 30.59
C PRO A 18 19.99 11.50 30.96
N ALA A 19 19.14 12.39 30.46
CA ALA A 19 17.70 12.14 30.46
C ALA A 19 17.49 10.76 29.84
N ALA A 20 16.78 9.89 30.57
CA ALA A 20 16.41 8.57 30.06
C ALA A 20 15.76 8.79 28.69
N ALA A 21 16.46 8.36 27.63
CA ALA A 21 15.90 8.34 26.29
C ALA A 21 14.69 7.41 26.37
N THR A 22 13.49 7.99 26.39
CA THR A 22 12.28 7.24 26.12
C THR A 22 12.51 6.53 24.79
N ASP A 23 12.44 5.19 24.79
CA ASP A 23 12.62 4.28 23.64
C ASP A 23 11.50 4.47 22.58
N SER A 24 11.18 5.71 22.25
CA SER A 24 10.29 6.06 21.16
C SER A 24 11.04 5.76 19.86
N PRO A 25 10.49 4.93 18.96
CA PRO A 25 11.14 4.62 17.71
C PRO A 25 11.41 5.93 16.95
N LEU A 26 12.63 6.07 16.43
CA LEU A 26 13.06 7.26 15.69
C LEU A 26 12.02 7.61 14.60
N ARG A 27 11.54 8.85 14.65
CA ARG A 27 10.50 9.40 13.78
C ARG A 27 11.05 10.57 12.98
N ASP A 28 10.63 10.68 11.73
CA ASP A 28 10.85 11.83 10.87
C ASP A 28 10.05 13.04 11.36
N ASN A 29 10.57 14.22 11.03
CA ASN A 29 9.98 15.51 11.40
C ASN A 29 9.02 15.99 10.29
N ASP A 30 7.98 15.20 10.02
CA ASP A 30 7.04 15.43 8.91
C ASP A 30 5.57 15.57 9.34
N ASN A 31 5.34 15.80 10.63
CA ASN A 31 4.01 15.90 11.23
C ASN A 31 3.78 17.23 11.97
N PHE A 32 4.51 18.29 11.63
CA PHE A 32 4.25 19.61 12.21
C PHE A 32 2.88 20.13 11.79
N SER A 33 2.28 20.97 12.63
CA SER A 33 1.03 21.63 12.30
C SER A 33 1.19 22.52 11.07
N ILE A 34 0.35 22.31 10.07
CA ILE A 34 0.29 23.09 8.83
C ILE A 34 -1.08 23.74 8.67
N ALA A 35 -1.17 24.74 7.81
CA ALA A 35 -2.47 25.23 7.33
C ALA A 35 -3.17 24.13 6.52
N GLU A 36 -4.51 24.10 6.54
CA GLU A 36 -5.27 23.10 5.81
C GLU A 36 -4.96 23.18 4.29
N PRO A 37 -4.39 22.12 3.68
CA PRO A 37 -4.05 22.13 2.26
C PRO A 37 -5.28 22.17 1.37
N ALA A 38 -5.09 22.55 0.10
CA ALA A 38 -6.15 22.51 -0.89
C ALA A 38 -6.55 21.05 -1.20
N GLU A 39 -7.81 20.80 -1.52
CA GLU A 39 -8.22 19.48 -2.03
C GLU A 39 -7.75 19.34 -3.48
N ASP A 40 -7.01 18.27 -3.78
CA ASP A 40 -6.65 17.95 -5.14
C ASP A 40 -7.70 17.04 -5.79
N GLU A 41 -8.63 17.67 -6.51
CA GLU A 41 -9.68 16.97 -7.25
C GLU A 41 -9.18 16.36 -8.58
N SER A 42 -7.92 16.63 -8.99
CA SER A 42 -7.35 16.15 -10.27
C SER A 42 -6.96 14.66 -10.26
N GLY A 43 -7.10 14.00 -9.12
CA GLY A 43 -6.72 12.60 -8.88
C GLY A 43 -7.50 11.53 -9.66
N ASP A 44 -8.69 11.87 -10.14
CA ASP A 44 -9.64 10.91 -10.74
C ASP A 44 -9.54 10.83 -12.28
N TYR A 45 -8.52 11.44 -12.90
CA TYR A 45 -8.46 11.60 -14.35
C TYR A 45 -7.49 10.62 -15.03
N ILE A 46 -8.06 9.81 -15.94
CA ILE A 46 -7.41 9.08 -17.05
C ILE A 46 -6.31 9.92 -17.72
N TRP A 47 -6.43 11.24 -17.75
CA TRP A 47 -5.44 12.11 -18.36
C TRP A 47 -4.09 12.11 -17.62
N SER A 48 -4.07 12.20 -16.29
CA SER A 48 -2.81 12.26 -15.54
C SER A 48 -2.11 10.91 -15.50
N ASP A 49 -2.83 9.86 -15.09
CA ASP A 49 -2.31 8.50 -14.99
C ASP A 49 -2.05 7.88 -16.37
N GLY A 50 -2.96 8.10 -17.33
CA GLY A 50 -2.90 7.55 -18.69
C GLY A 50 -2.11 8.41 -19.67
N ALA A 51 -2.57 9.62 -19.97
CA ALA A 51 -1.94 10.45 -21.01
C ALA A 51 -0.56 10.98 -20.60
N TYR A 52 -0.43 11.51 -19.38
CA TYR A 52 0.84 12.09 -18.94
C TYR A 52 1.86 11.00 -18.58
N PHE A 53 1.61 10.14 -17.59
CA PHE A 53 2.62 9.19 -17.11
C PHE A 53 2.95 8.06 -18.09
N MET A 54 1.99 7.62 -18.91
CA MET A 54 2.24 6.53 -19.87
C MET A 54 2.82 7.02 -21.20
N ALA A 55 2.40 8.20 -21.68
CA ALA A 55 2.90 8.72 -22.95
C ALA A 55 3.91 9.84 -22.76
N ILE A 56 3.48 11.02 -22.30
CA ILE A 56 4.31 12.24 -22.28
C ILE A 56 5.58 12.03 -21.45
N TYR A 57 5.44 11.62 -20.19
CA TYR A 57 6.55 11.38 -19.28
C TYR A 57 7.51 10.29 -19.79
N GLN A 58 7.02 9.27 -20.52
CA GLN A 58 7.89 8.27 -21.13
C GLN A 58 8.68 8.84 -22.32
N MET A 59 8.05 9.70 -23.12
CA MET A 59 8.66 10.35 -24.29
C MET A 59 9.63 11.47 -23.89
N GLU A 60 9.43 12.12 -22.75
CA GLU A 60 10.33 13.17 -22.22
C GLU A 60 11.65 12.60 -21.69
N LYS A 61 11.67 11.36 -21.17
CA LYS A 61 12.86 10.76 -20.54
C LYS A 61 14.10 10.70 -21.44
N PRO A 62 14.02 10.27 -22.72
CA PRO A 62 15.18 10.31 -23.62
C PRO A 62 15.72 11.73 -23.88
N LEU A 63 14.93 12.78 -23.60
CA LEU A 63 15.35 14.18 -23.74
C LEU A 63 16.07 14.70 -22.48
N ASP A 64 15.93 14.03 -21.32
CA ASP A 64 16.70 14.31 -20.11
C ASP A 64 18.07 13.63 -20.19
N LEU A 65 19.12 14.41 -20.47
CA LEU A 65 20.52 13.92 -20.53
C LEU A 65 20.96 13.19 -19.27
N GLY A 66 20.49 13.63 -18.09
CA GLY A 66 20.79 12.96 -16.83
C GLY A 66 20.13 11.58 -16.77
N TRP A 67 18.89 11.46 -17.26
CA TRP A 67 18.24 10.15 -17.41
C TRP A 67 18.97 9.26 -18.40
N VAL A 68 19.34 9.78 -19.58
CA VAL A 68 20.06 9.02 -20.62
C VAL A 68 21.41 8.53 -20.09
N PHE A 69 22.21 9.39 -19.48
CA PHE A 69 23.52 9.00 -18.93
C PHE A 69 23.37 7.97 -17.80
N ARG A 70 22.31 8.05 -16.97
CA ARG A 70 22.03 7.00 -15.98
C ARG A 70 21.59 5.69 -16.64
N LYS A 71 20.78 5.75 -17.69
CA LYS A 71 20.32 4.58 -18.45
C LYS A 71 21.46 3.85 -19.15
N LEU A 72 22.45 4.59 -19.64
CA LEU A 72 23.68 4.09 -20.25
C LEU A 72 24.77 3.73 -19.22
N HIS A 73 24.47 3.78 -17.92
CA HIS A 73 25.41 3.51 -16.82
C HIS A 73 26.65 4.42 -16.76
N ILE A 74 26.61 5.57 -17.44
CA ILE A 74 27.64 6.63 -17.37
C ILE A 74 27.54 7.34 -16.01
N LEU A 75 26.32 7.64 -15.57
CA LEU A 75 26.04 8.17 -14.23
C LEU A 75 25.43 7.09 -13.34
N LYS A 76 25.76 7.12 -12.04
CA LYS A 76 25.11 6.26 -11.05
C LYS A 76 23.63 6.64 -10.90
N LYS A 77 22.78 5.64 -10.60
CA LYS A 77 21.40 5.89 -10.18
C LYS A 77 21.40 6.74 -8.90
N ARG A 78 20.42 7.63 -8.78
CA ARG A 78 20.22 8.46 -7.57
C ARG A 78 19.60 7.58 -6.49
N GLU A 79 20.27 7.44 -5.36
CA GLU A 79 19.73 6.74 -4.19
C GLU A 79 18.57 7.50 -3.57
N ALA A 80 17.80 6.83 -2.71
CA ALA A 80 16.74 7.45 -1.94
C ALA A 80 17.29 8.49 -0.96
N GLU A 81 16.48 9.52 -0.67
CA GLU A 81 16.92 10.71 0.07
C GLU A 81 16.53 10.69 1.54
N ASN A 82 15.50 9.93 1.90
CA ASN A 82 14.97 9.83 3.26
C ASN A 82 15.47 8.56 3.99
N ILE A 83 16.77 8.29 3.89
CA ILE A 83 17.41 7.14 4.52
C ILE A 83 18.26 7.54 5.73
N THR A 84 18.24 6.69 6.75
CA THR A 84 19.12 6.76 7.91
C THR A 84 20.52 6.24 7.57
N GLN A 85 21.47 6.45 8.48
CA GLN A 85 22.84 5.89 8.37
C GLN A 85 22.86 4.35 8.27
N LYS A 86 21.78 3.67 8.70
CA LYS A 86 21.61 2.22 8.62
C LYS A 86 20.94 1.74 7.32
N ASP A 87 20.77 2.62 6.33
CA ASP A 87 20.13 2.33 5.04
C ASP A 87 18.66 1.89 5.20
N ASP A 88 17.96 2.53 6.13
CA ASP A 88 16.56 2.30 6.51
C ASP A 88 15.77 3.63 6.55
N VAL A 89 14.44 3.56 6.57
CA VAL A 89 13.51 4.71 6.63
C VAL A 89 13.10 4.97 8.08
N LEU A 90 12.82 6.22 8.44
CA LEU A 90 12.25 6.56 9.75
C LEU A 90 10.72 6.40 9.76
N ASN A 91 10.12 6.22 10.94
CA ASN A 91 8.67 6.35 11.05
C ASN A 91 8.24 7.76 10.63
N SER A 92 7.18 7.88 9.85
CA SER A 92 6.78 9.12 9.16
C SER A 92 5.26 9.18 8.99
N THR A 93 4.73 10.23 8.38
CA THR A 93 3.34 10.30 7.92
C THR A 93 3.06 9.36 6.74
N TRP A 94 4.11 8.83 6.10
CA TRP A 94 4.07 7.91 4.96
C TRP A 94 4.15 6.44 5.36
N PHE A 95 4.99 6.12 6.34
CA PHE A 95 5.36 4.76 6.70
C PHE A 95 5.62 4.62 8.19
N THR A 96 5.26 3.48 8.77
CA THR A 96 5.60 3.13 10.15
C THR A 96 6.11 1.71 10.20
N HIS A 97 7.26 1.49 10.82
CA HIS A 97 7.79 0.16 11.10
C HIS A 97 6.78 -0.65 11.91
N ARG A 98 6.38 -1.81 11.38
CA ARG A 98 5.51 -2.79 12.03
C ARG A 98 6.17 -4.16 11.99
N HIS A 99 5.55 -5.14 11.31
CA HIS A 99 5.91 -6.57 11.36
C HIS A 99 7.40 -6.86 11.09
N ALA A 100 8.00 -6.19 10.09
CA ALA A 100 9.41 -6.41 9.74
C ALA A 100 10.41 -5.98 10.83
N ARG A 101 10.02 -5.03 11.69
CA ARG A 101 10.86 -4.51 12.79
C ARG A 101 10.52 -5.19 14.12
N GLN A 102 9.23 -5.31 14.39
CA GLN A 102 8.67 -5.97 15.55
C GLN A 102 7.54 -6.87 15.06
N GLN A 103 7.78 -8.18 15.17
CA GLN A 103 6.84 -9.21 14.70
C GLN A 103 5.47 -9.01 15.36
N MET A 104 4.48 -8.79 14.52
CA MET A 104 3.08 -8.70 14.93
C MET A 104 2.57 -10.10 15.32
N SER A 105 1.66 -10.18 16.29
CA SER A 105 0.99 -11.45 16.59
C SER A 105 0.09 -11.87 15.42
N HIS A 106 -0.24 -13.16 15.32
CA HIS A 106 -1.20 -13.63 14.30
C HIS A 106 -2.57 -12.93 14.46
N ALA A 107 -3.00 -12.64 15.69
CA ALA A 107 -4.22 -11.88 15.95
C ALA A 107 -4.13 -10.46 15.39
N ASP A 108 -3.00 -9.78 15.55
CA ASP A 108 -2.78 -8.44 15.00
C ASP A 108 -2.68 -8.45 13.46
N LEU A 109 -2.07 -9.48 12.88
CA LEU A 109 -2.05 -9.67 11.42
C LEU A 109 -3.46 -9.88 10.87
N ALA A 110 -4.27 -10.71 11.52
CA ALA A 110 -5.67 -10.94 11.15
C ALA A 110 -6.57 -9.72 11.37
N ARG A 111 -6.26 -8.88 12.37
CA ARG A 111 -6.97 -7.63 12.63
C ARG A 111 -6.61 -6.52 11.63
N GLY A 112 -5.32 -6.41 11.28
CA GLY A 112 -4.83 -5.43 10.31
C GLY A 112 -4.88 -3.98 10.81
N PRO A 113 -5.16 -2.99 9.94
CA PRO A 113 -5.23 -1.56 10.33
C PRO A 113 -6.44 -1.23 11.22
N GLY A 114 -7.34 -2.20 11.39
CA GLY A 114 -8.64 -2.05 11.99
C GLY A 114 -8.71 -2.28 13.48
N GLN A 115 -9.91 -2.09 14.03
CA GLN A 115 -10.24 -2.42 15.42
C GLN A 115 -10.90 -3.81 15.57
N GLY A 116 -11.12 -4.53 14.46
CA GLY A 116 -11.80 -5.84 14.47
C GLY A 116 -13.30 -5.73 14.73
N ASN A 117 -13.91 -4.60 14.35
CA ASN A 117 -15.32 -4.28 14.53
C ASN A 117 -16.00 -4.11 13.15
N PRO A 118 -16.38 -5.22 12.47
CA PRO A 118 -17.10 -5.15 11.19
C PRO A 118 -18.41 -4.36 11.33
N PRO A 119 -18.85 -3.64 10.29
CA PRO A 119 -20.14 -2.95 10.33
C PRO A 119 -21.30 -3.95 10.38
N THR A 120 -22.19 -3.75 11.36
CA THR A 120 -23.41 -4.54 11.58
C THR A 120 -24.64 -3.63 11.59
N GLY A 121 -25.84 -4.21 11.60
CA GLY A 121 -27.09 -3.47 11.71
C GLY A 121 -27.47 -2.73 10.43
N ARG A 122 -28.33 -1.71 10.56
CA ARG A 122 -28.89 -1.00 9.41
C ARG A 122 -27.97 0.09 8.88
N TRP A 123 -27.90 0.23 7.56
CA TRP A 123 -27.06 1.24 6.93
C TRP A 123 -27.89 2.24 6.13
N THR A 124 -27.58 3.53 6.32
CA THR A 124 -28.20 4.61 5.56
C THR A 124 -27.37 4.91 4.31
N VAL A 125 -27.88 4.55 3.12
CA VAL A 125 -27.24 4.82 1.83
C VAL A 125 -27.33 6.31 1.51
N ILE A 126 -26.19 6.98 1.36
CA ILE A 126 -26.09 8.43 1.13
C ILE A 126 -25.59 8.82 -0.26
N LYS A 127 -24.98 7.89 -1.00
CA LYS A 127 -24.46 8.15 -2.35
C LYS A 127 -24.31 6.88 -3.16
N GLY A 128 -24.80 6.84 -4.38
CA GLY A 128 -24.51 5.76 -5.34
C GLY A 128 -23.14 5.93 -5.97
N LYS A 129 -22.37 4.84 -6.13
CA LYS A 129 -21.10 4.87 -6.84
C LYS A 129 -21.38 4.78 -8.35
N SER A 130 -21.23 5.91 -9.02
CA SER A 130 -21.30 5.99 -10.49
C SER A 130 -19.92 5.94 -11.17
N LEU A 131 -18.85 6.07 -10.37
CA LEU A 131 -17.45 6.19 -10.80
C LEU A 131 -16.68 4.96 -10.34
N GLY A 132 -16.06 4.24 -11.27
CA GLY A 132 -15.36 2.98 -11.03
C GLY A 132 -16.02 1.82 -11.77
N ILE A 133 -15.29 0.72 -11.91
CA ILE A 133 -15.76 -0.45 -12.66
C ILE A 133 -16.71 -1.30 -11.79
N ASN A 134 -16.47 -1.36 -10.48
CA ASN A 134 -17.26 -2.16 -9.55
C ASN A 134 -18.53 -1.41 -9.09
N PRO A 135 -19.72 -2.05 -9.13
CA PRO A 135 -20.94 -1.48 -8.58
C PRO A 135 -20.82 -1.29 -7.06
N GLY A 136 -21.46 -0.26 -6.52
CA GLY A 136 -21.39 0.03 -5.09
C GLY A 136 -22.07 1.32 -4.67
N PHE A 137 -21.95 1.64 -3.39
CA PHE A 137 -22.51 2.85 -2.79
C PHE A 137 -21.71 3.27 -1.57
N VAL A 138 -22.01 4.46 -1.07
CA VAL A 138 -21.53 4.96 0.21
C VAL A 138 -22.69 4.99 1.17
N ALA A 139 -22.49 4.47 2.37
CA ALA A 139 -23.48 4.45 3.43
C ALA A 139 -22.91 4.99 4.75
N ILE A 140 -23.78 5.19 5.72
CA ILE A 140 -23.45 5.47 7.12
C ILE A 140 -24.04 4.32 7.96
N ASP A 141 -23.24 3.71 8.83
CA ASP A 141 -23.72 2.69 9.76
C ASP A 141 -24.33 3.29 11.03
N GLU A 142 -24.85 2.43 11.93
CA GLU A 142 -25.47 2.86 13.20
C GLU A 142 -24.47 3.55 14.15
N GLN A 143 -23.17 3.32 13.96
CA GLN A 143 -22.10 3.96 14.74
C GLN A 143 -21.68 5.31 14.13
N GLY A 144 -22.33 5.76 13.06
CA GLY A 144 -22.00 7.00 12.35
C GLY A 144 -20.76 6.90 11.46
N ARG A 145 -20.21 5.69 11.28
CA ARG A 145 -19.04 5.46 10.42
C ARG A 145 -19.46 5.50 8.96
N ARG A 146 -18.64 6.15 8.14
CA ARG A 146 -18.83 6.16 6.69
C ARG A 146 -18.32 4.86 6.09
N LEU A 147 -19.17 4.17 5.34
CA LEU A 147 -18.87 2.91 4.68
C LEU A 147 -18.78 3.12 3.16
N PHE A 148 -17.74 2.59 2.55
CA PHE A 148 -17.60 2.49 1.10
C PHE A 148 -17.82 1.04 0.69
N VAL A 149 -18.99 0.78 0.13
CA VAL A 149 -19.44 -0.57 -0.22
C VAL A 149 -19.21 -0.81 -1.70
N LYS A 150 -18.57 -1.94 -2.02
CA LYS A 150 -18.38 -2.45 -3.39
C LYS A 150 -18.86 -3.90 -3.45
N PHE A 151 -19.24 -4.35 -4.63
CA PHE A 151 -19.54 -5.76 -4.89
C PHE A 151 -18.60 -6.31 -5.95
N ASP A 152 -18.19 -7.56 -5.75
CA ASP A 152 -17.57 -8.34 -6.81
C ASP A 152 -18.64 -8.75 -7.83
N PRO A 153 -18.28 -9.05 -9.09
CA PRO A 153 -19.21 -9.62 -10.05
C PRO A 153 -19.72 -11.00 -9.57
N PRO A 154 -20.98 -11.37 -9.87
CA PRO A 154 -21.53 -12.68 -9.52
C PRO A 154 -20.73 -13.85 -10.09
N GLU A 155 -20.05 -13.67 -11.23
CA GLU A 155 -19.22 -14.68 -11.88
C GLU A 155 -17.92 -14.95 -11.13
N PHE A 156 -17.49 -14.03 -10.27
CA PHE A 156 -16.20 -14.08 -9.59
C PHE A 156 -16.27 -13.63 -8.11
N PRO A 157 -17.13 -14.25 -7.29
CA PRO A 157 -17.31 -13.84 -5.90
C PRO A 157 -16.02 -14.06 -5.09
N GLY A 158 -15.53 -13.02 -4.41
CA GLY A 158 -14.31 -13.11 -3.60
C GLY A 158 -13.07 -12.54 -4.28
N MET A 159 -13.07 -12.33 -5.61
CA MET A 159 -11.86 -11.92 -6.33
C MET A 159 -11.33 -10.55 -5.89
N GLY A 160 -12.19 -9.52 -5.93
CA GLY A 160 -11.83 -8.17 -5.49
C GLY A 160 -11.81 -8.06 -3.97
N ILE A 161 -12.73 -8.76 -3.29
CA ILE A 161 -12.78 -8.85 -1.83
C ILE A 161 -11.46 -9.34 -1.25
N ASN A 162 -10.94 -10.47 -1.74
CA ASN A 162 -9.67 -11.04 -1.26
C ASN A 162 -8.54 -10.04 -1.47
N GLY A 163 -8.52 -9.34 -2.61
CA GLY A 163 -7.59 -8.25 -2.88
C GLY A 163 -7.64 -7.16 -1.81
N ASP A 164 -8.81 -6.57 -1.56
CA ASP A 164 -8.98 -5.51 -0.56
C ASP A 164 -8.66 -5.96 0.87
N VAL A 165 -9.20 -7.11 1.28
CA VAL A 165 -9.13 -7.65 2.65
C VAL A 165 -7.73 -8.16 2.99
N ILE A 166 -7.13 -8.98 2.14
CA ILE A 166 -5.82 -9.59 2.43
C ILE A 166 -4.70 -8.58 2.13
N ALA A 167 -4.74 -7.88 0.99
CA ALA A 167 -3.65 -6.97 0.63
C ALA A 167 -3.57 -5.75 1.55
N SER A 168 -4.71 -5.22 2.02
CA SER A 168 -4.69 -4.15 3.03
C SER A 168 -3.95 -4.62 4.29
N ARG A 169 -4.25 -5.82 4.81
CA ARG A 169 -3.56 -6.35 6.00
C ARG A 169 -2.07 -6.57 5.76
N MET A 170 -1.70 -7.10 4.59
CA MET A 170 -0.28 -7.26 4.19
C MET A 170 0.46 -5.92 4.12
N LEU A 171 -0.15 -4.90 3.50
CA LEU A 171 0.42 -3.56 3.37
C LEU A 171 0.48 -2.83 4.71
N HIS A 172 -0.52 -3.03 5.57
CA HIS A 172 -0.48 -2.56 6.96
C HIS A 172 0.69 -3.19 7.70
N ALA A 173 0.80 -4.52 7.71
CA ALA A 173 1.90 -5.22 8.38
C ALA A 173 3.27 -4.82 7.81
N ALA A 174 3.35 -4.56 6.51
CA ALA A 174 4.55 -4.06 5.84
C ALA A 174 4.96 -2.65 6.30
N GLY A 175 4.01 -1.84 6.74
CA GLY A 175 4.24 -0.53 7.36
C GLY A 175 3.51 0.65 6.72
N PHE A 176 2.72 0.44 5.67
CA PHE A 176 1.96 1.51 5.01
C PHE A 176 0.67 1.85 5.76
N ASN A 177 0.20 3.09 5.61
CA ASN A 177 -1.14 3.46 6.07
C ASN A 177 -2.17 3.05 5.01
N VAL A 178 -3.18 2.32 5.45
CA VAL A 178 -4.21 1.74 4.59
C VAL A 178 -5.55 1.75 5.34
N PRO A 179 -6.69 1.81 4.64
CA PRO A 179 -7.99 1.73 5.28
C PRO A 179 -8.31 0.29 5.68
N GLU A 180 -9.24 0.18 6.61
CA GLU A 180 -9.80 -1.08 7.07
C GLU A 180 -10.81 -1.62 6.06
N TYR A 181 -10.77 -2.94 5.83
CA TYR A 181 -11.67 -3.64 4.90
C TYR A 181 -12.28 -4.88 5.55
N TYR A 182 -13.54 -5.11 5.22
CA TYR A 182 -14.33 -6.26 5.64
C TYR A 182 -15.06 -6.88 4.46
N HIS A 183 -15.20 -8.20 4.48
CA HIS A 183 -16.26 -8.86 3.72
C HIS A 183 -17.42 -9.16 4.67
N VAL A 184 -18.65 -8.85 4.25
CA VAL A 184 -19.84 -9.07 5.07
C VAL A 184 -20.99 -9.59 4.21
N TRP A 185 -21.85 -10.40 4.81
CA TRP A 185 -23.13 -10.78 4.22
C TRP A 185 -24.18 -9.77 4.64
N LEU A 186 -24.67 -9.00 3.68
CA LEU A 186 -25.61 -7.90 3.87
C LEU A 186 -27.02 -8.33 3.48
N ASP A 187 -27.99 -8.16 4.38
CA ASP A 187 -29.40 -8.26 4.00
C ASP A 187 -29.83 -6.97 3.27
N PRO A 188 -30.33 -7.04 2.02
CA PRO A 188 -30.88 -5.89 1.32
C PRO A 188 -31.92 -5.10 2.13
N LYS A 189 -32.66 -5.74 3.04
CA LYS A 189 -33.68 -5.10 3.88
C LYS A 189 -33.11 -4.16 4.94
N ASP A 190 -31.84 -4.32 5.29
CA ASP A 190 -31.15 -3.47 6.27
C ASP A 190 -30.61 -2.17 5.64
N LEU A 191 -30.78 -2.00 4.33
CA LEU A 191 -30.41 -0.78 3.62
C LEU A 191 -31.55 0.23 3.58
N ILE A 192 -31.29 1.41 4.13
CA ILE A 192 -32.21 2.55 4.12
C ILE A 192 -31.68 3.59 3.14
N LEU A 193 -32.44 3.92 2.10
CA LEU A 193 -32.05 4.99 1.18
C LEU A 193 -32.31 6.36 1.81
N ASN A 194 -31.27 7.19 1.93
CA ASN A 194 -31.45 8.57 2.37
C ASN A 194 -32.21 9.37 1.30
N PRO A 195 -33.24 10.16 1.64
CA PRO A 195 -33.97 10.98 0.66
C PRO A 195 -33.12 12.00 -0.09
N LYS A 196 -31.97 12.40 0.48
CA LYS A 196 -30.97 13.30 -0.12
C LYS A 196 -29.81 12.54 -0.77
N ALA A 197 -29.88 11.21 -0.82
CA ALA A 197 -28.89 10.40 -1.51
C ALA A 197 -28.79 10.82 -2.97
N ASN A 198 -27.58 10.82 -3.50
CA ASN A 198 -27.33 11.24 -4.87
C ASN A 198 -26.50 10.20 -5.62
N ILE A 199 -26.70 10.18 -6.93
CA ILE A 199 -25.96 9.34 -7.87
C ILE A 199 -25.64 10.17 -9.11
N ARG A 200 -24.52 9.90 -9.79
CA ARG A 200 -24.32 10.50 -11.13
C ARG A 200 -24.98 9.60 -12.16
N GLY A 201 -25.97 10.13 -12.86
CA GLY A 201 -26.69 9.42 -13.92
C GLY A 201 -25.96 9.45 -15.26
N LYS A 202 -26.72 9.22 -16.35
CA LYS A 202 -26.25 9.35 -17.74
C LYS A 202 -25.60 10.73 -17.94
N TYR A 203 -24.45 10.77 -18.63
CA TYR A 203 -23.64 11.98 -18.85
C TYR A 203 -23.04 12.62 -17.58
N ARG A 204 -22.84 11.84 -16.50
CA ARG A 204 -22.21 12.30 -15.24
C ARG A 204 -22.95 13.41 -14.50
N LYS A 205 -24.21 13.70 -14.86
CA LYS A 205 -25.04 14.68 -14.14
C LYS A 205 -25.48 14.10 -12.79
N LYS A 206 -25.26 14.87 -11.72
CA LYS A 206 -25.68 14.52 -10.35
C LYS A 206 -27.20 14.65 -10.26
N ARG A 207 -27.87 13.62 -9.75
CA ARG A 207 -29.31 13.64 -9.44
C ARG A 207 -29.58 12.90 -8.14
N VAL A 208 -30.78 13.08 -7.59
CA VAL A 208 -31.26 12.28 -6.46
C VAL A 208 -31.30 10.80 -6.87
N MET A 209 -30.85 9.95 -5.97
CA MET A 209 -30.86 8.49 -6.12
C MET A 209 -32.25 7.96 -5.78
N THR A 210 -32.79 7.06 -6.61
CA THR A 210 -34.08 6.42 -6.39
C THR A 210 -33.91 5.02 -5.81
N GLN A 211 -34.99 4.42 -5.31
CA GLN A 211 -34.98 3.03 -4.86
C GLN A 211 -34.58 2.06 -5.98
N ASN A 212 -35.07 2.29 -7.21
CA ASN A 212 -34.70 1.49 -8.37
C ASN A 212 -33.19 1.57 -8.69
N ASP A 213 -32.54 2.72 -8.45
CA ASP A 213 -31.08 2.82 -8.61
C ASP A 213 -30.33 1.95 -7.60
N LEU A 214 -30.81 1.92 -6.35
CA LEU A 214 -30.26 1.06 -5.32
C LEU A 214 -30.43 -0.41 -5.74
N GLU A 215 -31.64 -0.82 -6.10
CA GLU A 215 -31.94 -2.19 -6.56
C GLU A 215 -31.09 -2.61 -7.76
N LEU A 216 -30.83 -1.71 -8.71
CA LEU A 216 -29.94 -1.97 -9.85
C LEU A 216 -28.47 -2.16 -9.44
N ILE A 217 -28.03 -1.49 -8.37
CA ILE A 217 -26.70 -1.73 -7.81
C ILE A 217 -26.67 -3.10 -7.12
N LEU A 218 -27.70 -3.40 -6.30
CA LEU A 218 -27.79 -4.65 -5.55
C LEU A 218 -28.04 -5.89 -6.42
N SER A 219 -28.58 -5.73 -7.63
CA SER A 219 -28.78 -6.85 -8.56
C SER A 219 -27.48 -7.39 -9.15
N LYS A 220 -26.40 -6.59 -9.08
CA LYS A 220 -25.06 -6.97 -9.54
C LYS A 220 -24.18 -7.58 -8.45
N ALA A 221 -24.70 -7.73 -7.24
CA ALA A 221 -23.96 -8.32 -6.13
C ALA A 221 -24.08 -9.86 -6.12
N PRO A 222 -23.04 -10.61 -5.71
CA PRO A 222 -23.15 -12.04 -5.50
C PRO A 222 -24.10 -12.32 -4.33
N ARG A 223 -24.91 -13.38 -4.45
CA ARG A 223 -25.94 -13.74 -3.49
C ARG A 223 -25.74 -15.16 -2.99
N ASN A 224 -25.98 -15.39 -1.71
CA ASN A 224 -26.12 -16.75 -1.19
C ASN A 224 -27.56 -17.27 -1.34
N GLU A 225 -27.79 -18.52 -0.93
CA GLU A 225 -29.10 -19.18 -1.00
C GLU A 225 -30.19 -18.45 -0.21
N GLN A 226 -29.81 -17.73 0.85
CA GLN A 226 -30.71 -16.93 1.70
C GLN A 226 -30.99 -15.54 1.11
N GLY A 227 -30.39 -15.19 -0.03
CA GLY A 227 -30.55 -13.89 -0.69
C GLY A 227 -29.71 -12.75 -0.11
N LEU A 228 -28.81 -13.04 0.85
CA LEU A 228 -27.85 -12.08 1.40
C LEU A 228 -26.78 -11.75 0.35
N LEU A 229 -26.33 -10.50 0.32
CA LEU A 229 -25.35 -9.99 -0.62
C LEU A 229 -23.95 -10.07 -0.03
N LEU A 230 -22.99 -10.62 -0.77
CA LEU A 230 -21.59 -10.59 -0.39
C LEU A 230 -21.00 -9.20 -0.70
N ALA A 231 -20.79 -8.39 0.33
CA ALA A 231 -20.31 -7.03 0.20
C ALA A 231 -18.86 -6.88 0.66
N ASN A 232 -18.08 -6.10 -0.09
CA ASN A 232 -16.78 -5.60 0.31
C ASN A 232 -16.94 -4.19 0.88
N VAL A 233 -16.48 -3.97 2.11
CA VAL A 233 -16.74 -2.74 2.84
C VAL A 233 -15.44 -2.15 3.34
N SER A 234 -15.13 -0.93 2.89
CA SER A 234 -14.06 -0.12 3.47
C SER A 234 -14.64 0.89 4.46
N VAL A 235 -14.01 1.02 5.63
CA VAL A 235 -14.38 2.00 6.65
C VAL A 235 -13.67 3.33 6.37
N GLY A 236 -14.41 4.42 6.45
CA GLY A 236 -13.92 5.77 6.19
C GLY A 236 -12.80 6.18 7.14
N LEU A 237 -11.76 6.78 6.55
CA LEU A 237 -10.61 7.30 7.27
C LEU A 237 -10.97 8.58 8.04
N GLU A 238 -10.29 8.79 9.16
CA GLU A 238 -10.38 10.03 9.94
C GLU A 238 -9.77 11.23 9.20
N GLY A 239 -10.25 12.42 9.54
CA GLY A 239 -9.77 13.68 8.95
C GLY A 239 -10.52 14.07 7.67
N LYS A 240 -9.93 15.02 6.93
CA LYS A 240 -10.50 15.55 5.69
C LYS A 240 -9.70 15.03 4.48
N PRO A 241 -10.34 14.43 3.47
CA PRO A 241 -9.63 14.00 2.26
C PRO A 241 -9.08 15.21 1.50
N LYS A 242 -7.86 15.07 0.97
CA LYS A 242 -7.15 16.12 0.19
C LYS A 242 -6.71 15.66 -1.18
N GLY A 243 -7.33 14.60 -1.68
CA GLY A 243 -7.02 13.97 -2.96
C GLY A 243 -5.78 13.07 -2.88
N PRO A 244 -5.40 12.43 -4.00
CA PRO A 244 -4.23 11.56 -4.04
C PRO A 244 -2.92 12.34 -4.08
N PHE A 245 -1.87 11.81 -3.46
CA PHE A 245 -0.52 12.34 -3.61
C PHE A 245 0.07 11.99 -4.98
N ASN A 246 0.96 12.84 -5.51
CA ASN A 246 1.67 12.54 -6.75
C ASN A 246 2.84 11.57 -6.48
N TYR A 247 3.21 10.67 -7.40
CA TYR A 247 4.45 9.91 -7.24
C TYR A 247 5.70 10.67 -7.71
N LEU A 248 5.53 11.88 -8.26
CA LEU A 248 6.59 12.76 -8.75
C LEU A 248 6.54 14.13 -8.08
N GLY A 249 7.70 14.64 -7.66
CA GLY A 249 7.86 15.95 -7.05
C GLY A 249 7.50 15.96 -5.58
N VAL A 250 7.06 17.12 -5.09
CA VAL A 250 6.56 17.33 -3.73
C VAL A 250 5.22 18.05 -3.81
N ARG A 251 4.45 17.98 -2.74
CA ARG A 251 3.24 18.73 -2.49
C ARG A 251 3.59 20.15 -2.03
N LYS A 252 3.41 21.13 -2.92
CA LYS A 252 3.87 22.52 -2.72
C LYS A 252 3.18 23.27 -1.57
N ASP A 253 1.96 22.88 -1.21
CA ASP A 253 1.17 23.47 -0.13
C ASP A 253 1.35 22.76 1.21
N ASP A 254 2.28 21.80 1.31
CA ASP A 254 2.67 21.15 2.55
C ASP A 254 4.17 21.39 2.85
N PRO A 255 4.51 22.25 3.83
CA PRO A 255 5.91 22.49 4.20
C PRO A 255 6.59 21.28 4.86
N ASN A 256 5.85 20.26 5.30
CA ASN A 256 6.44 19.01 5.80
C ASN A 256 6.96 18.14 4.65
N ASP A 257 6.46 18.32 3.42
CA ASP A 257 6.84 17.49 2.29
C ASP A 257 8.10 18.01 1.59
N THR A 258 9.24 17.60 2.16
CA THR A 258 10.57 18.09 1.75
C THR A 258 11.31 17.14 0.83
N VAL A 259 10.91 15.87 0.78
CA VAL A 259 11.59 14.83 -0.01
C VAL A 259 10.71 14.47 -1.20
N ARG A 260 11.26 14.67 -2.40
CA ARG A 260 10.59 14.31 -3.65
C ARG A 260 10.07 12.88 -3.57
N HIS A 261 8.79 12.67 -3.86
CA HIS A 261 8.10 11.39 -3.73
C HIS A 261 8.80 10.27 -4.51
N GLU A 262 9.29 10.55 -5.72
CA GLU A 262 10.03 9.58 -6.50
C GLU A 262 11.44 9.30 -5.98
N ASN A 263 11.87 9.98 -4.92
CA ASN A 263 13.11 9.77 -4.18
C ASN A 263 12.91 9.18 -2.78
N ARG A 264 11.66 8.88 -2.38
CA ARG A 264 11.37 8.25 -1.09
C ARG A 264 11.58 6.73 -1.15
N ARG A 265 12.37 6.18 -0.22
CA ARG A 265 12.72 4.75 -0.16
C ARG A 265 11.49 3.85 -0.05
N GLU A 266 10.52 4.22 0.77
CA GLU A 266 9.27 3.49 0.99
C GLU A 266 8.41 3.44 -0.27
N LEU A 267 8.32 4.53 -1.05
CA LEU A 267 7.57 4.54 -2.31
C LEU A 267 8.28 3.78 -3.43
N ARG A 268 9.62 3.84 -3.47
CA ARG A 268 10.42 3.05 -4.43
C ARG A 268 10.37 1.55 -4.10
N GLY A 269 10.60 1.20 -2.84
CA GLY A 269 10.58 -0.18 -2.32
C GLY A 269 9.20 -0.83 -2.34
N LEU A 270 8.13 -0.02 -2.32
CA LEU A 270 6.75 -0.47 -2.50
C LEU A 270 6.57 -1.29 -3.78
N ARG A 271 7.36 -1.05 -4.84
CA ARG A 271 7.35 -1.89 -6.05
C ARG A 271 7.56 -3.37 -5.74
N VAL A 272 8.47 -3.70 -4.82
CA VAL A 272 8.76 -5.10 -4.45
C VAL A 272 7.56 -5.72 -3.75
N ILE A 273 6.93 -4.98 -2.83
CA ILE A 273 5.77 -5.44 -2.08
C ILE A 273 4.55 -5.58 -2.99
N MET A 274 4.29 -4.61 -3.87
CA MET A 274 3.23 -4.68 -4.87
C MET A 274 3.47 -5.80 -5.89
N SER A 275 4.72 -6.10 -6.22
CA SER A 275 5.05 -7.29 -7.02
C SER A 275 4.71 -8.59 -6.29
N TRP A 276 4.86 -8.66 -4.97
CA TRP A 276 4.54 -9.87 -4.20
C TRP A 276 3.05 -10.22 -4.29
N ILE A 277 2.20 -9.23 -4.01
CA ILE A 277 0.74 -9.35 -4.06
C ILE A 277 0.16 -9.12 -5.46
N ASN A 278 1.00 -8.88 -6.48
CA ASN A 278 0.61 -8.55 -7.85
C ASN A 278 -0.46 -7.44 -7.98
N ASN A 279 -0.33 -6.35 -7.21
CA ASN A 279 -1.20 -5.20 -7.38
C ASN A 279 -0.66 -4.31 -8.50
N THR A 280 -1.26 -4.43 -9.69
CA THR A 280 -0.81 -3.73 -10.91
C THR A 280 -1.37 -2.30 -11.02
N ASP A 281 -2.34 -1.91 -10.17
CA ASP A 281 -3.01 -0.62 -10.23
C ASP A 281 -2.45 0.38 -9.20
N SER A 282 -1.13 0.38 -8.95
CA SER A 282 -0.48 1.35 -8.05
C SER A 282 -0.29 2.73 -8.71
N ARG A 283 -1.36 3.28 -9.28
CA ARG A 283 -1.43 4.61 -9.89
C ARG A 283 -1.76 5.68 -8.85
N ARG A 284 -1.66 6.95 -9.24
CA ARG A 284 -1.91 8.09 -8.33
C ARG A 284 -3.29 8.00 -7.68
N GLY A 285 -4.34 7.75 -8.46
CA GLY A 285 -5.72 7.72 -7.95
C GLY A 285 -6.02 6.63 -6.90
N ASN A 286 -5.10 5.69 -6.68
CA ASN A 286 -5.19 4.67 -5.62
C ASN A 286 -4.31 5.03 -4.40
N SER A 287 -4.16 6.33 -4.17
CA SER A 287 -3.58 6.93 -2.97
C SER A 287 -4.49 8.01 -2.42
N LEU A 288 -4.31 8.40 -1.17
CA LEU A 288 -5.13 9.43 -0.54
C LEU A 288 -4.37 10.16 0.57
N ASP A 289 -4.30 11.48 0.45
CA ASP A 289 -3.88 12.36 1.53
C ASP A 289 -5.09 12.67 2.43
N MET A 290 -4.90 12.50 3.73
CA MET A 290 -5.86 12.87 4.76
C MET A 290 -5.28 13.97 5.62
N TYR A 291 -5.95 15.11 5.72
CA TYR A 291 -5.63 16.15 6.69
C TYR A 291 -6.22 15.76 8.05
N VAL A 292 -5.35 15.31 8.95
CA VAL A 292 -5.72 14.72 10.24
C VAL A 292 -5.38 15.66 11.40
N ALA A 293 -6.09 15.51 12.51
CA ALA A 293 -5.76 16.15 13.78
C ALA A 293 -5.39 15.06 14.79
N GLN A 294 -4.10 14.93 15.11
CA GLN A 294 -3.57 13.88 15.99
C GLN A 294 -2.50 14.47 16.92
N ASP A 295 -2.51 14.08 18.20
CA ASP A 295 -1.50 14.49 19.19
C ASP A 295 -1.31 16.02 19.29
N GLY A 296 -2.41 16.77 19.19
CA GLY A 296 -2.41 18.24 19.21
C GLY A 296 -1.86 18.90 17.94
N ARG A 297 -1.53 18.13 16.90
CA ARG A 297 -1.01 18.61 15.62
C ARG A 297 -2.00 18.38 14.49
N ARG A 298 -1.85 19.16 13.41
CA ARG A 298 -2.66 19.02 12.19
C ARG A 298 -1.78 18.93 10.95
N TYR A 299 -1.77 17.78 10.28
CA TYR A 299 -0.83 17.48 9.19
C TYR A 299 -1.45 16.54 8.16
N LEU A 300 -0.78 16.34 7.02
CA LEU A 300 -1.18 15.33 6.04
C LEU A 300 -0.63 13.96 6.41
N LYS A 301 -1.51 12.96 6.36
CA LYS A 301 -1.16 11.55 6.46
C LYS A 301 -1.48 10.86 5.14
N HIS A 302 -0.53 10.08 4.65
CA HIS A 302 -0.57 9.53 3.30
C HIS A 302 -0.99 8.07 3.34
N TYR A 303 -2.05 7.73 2.61
CA TYR A 303 -2.63 6.40 2.58
C TYR A 303 -2.51 5.79 1.18
N LEU A 304 -2.29 4.47 1.14
CA LEU A 304 -2.60 3.66 -0.03
C LEU A 304 -4.06 3.19 0.11
N ILE A 305 -4.80 3.15 -1.00
CA ILE A 305 -6.21 2.73 -1.01
C ILE A 305 -6.48 1.86 -2.25
N ASP A 306 -7.63 1.21 -2.27
CA ASP A 306 -8.15 0.46 -3.42
C ASP A 306 -7.24 -0.71 -3.85
N PHE A 307 -7.35 -1.84 -3.16
CA PHE A 307 -6.53 -3.02 -3.40
C PHE A 307 -7.27 -4.15 -4.10
N SER A 308 -8.48 -3.90 -4.61
CA SER A 308 -9.26 -4.90 -5.34
C SER A 308 -8.57 -5.40 -6.60
N ALA A 309 -7.56 -4.68 -7.12
CA ALA A 309 -6.70 -5.10 -8.21
C ALA A 309 -5.46 -5.91 -7.77
N SER A 310 -5.46 -6.50 -6.57
CA SER A 310 -4.39 -7.39 -6.10
C SER A 310 -4.60 -8.84 -6.57
N PHE A 311 -3.58 -9.67 -6.38
CA PHE A 311 -3.49 -11.05 -6.83
C PHE A 311 -3.78 -11.18 -8.34
N GLY A 312 -4.77 -11.97 -8.73
CA GLY A 312 -5.15 -12.15 -10.13
C GLY A 312 -6.38 -11.35 -10.51
N SER A 313 -6.77 -10.35 -9.70
CA SER A 313 -7.95 -9.51 -9.94
C SER A 313 -7.66 -8.27 -10.77
N GLY A 314 -8.45 -8.07 -11.83
CA GLY A 314 -8.56 -6.86 -12.64
C GLY A 314 -9.76 -5.98 -12.23
N ASN A 315 -10.16 -6.03 -10.96
CA ASN A 315 -11.33 -5.39 -10.34
C ASN A 315 -12.69 -6.06 -10.58
N ILE A 316 -13.13 -6.21 -11.84
CA ILE A 316 -14.40 -6.92 -12.19
C ILE A 316 -14.20 -8.14 -13.09
N HIS A 317 -12.96 -8.41 -13.46
CA HIS A 317 -12.61 -9.55 -14.27
C HIS A 317 -11.23 -10.02 -13.82
N PRO A 318 -10.85 -11.27 -14.11
CA PRO A 318 -9.47 -11.69 -13.91
C PRO A 318 -8.52 -10.77 -14.67
N LYS A 319 -7.34 -10.51 -14.11
CA LYS A 319 -6.28 -9.76 -14.79
C LYS A 319 -6.00 -10.33 -16.15
N GLU A 320 -5.75 -9.48 -17.13
CA GLU A 320 -5.28 -9.94 -18.44
C GLU A 320 -3.85 -10.47 -18.35
N ALA A 321 -3.45 -11.34 -19.29
CA ALA A 321 -2.13 -11.99 -19.25
C ALA A 321 -0.97 -10.99 -19.27
N GLN A 322 -1.12 -9.89 -20.02
CA GLN A 322 -0.12 -8.83 -20.12
C GLN A 322 0.03 -7.99 -18.84
N GLU A 323 -0.98 -7.97 -17.96
CA GLU A 323 -0.84 -7.29 -16.67
C GLU A 323 0.28 -7.96 -15.86
N SER A 324 1.02 -7.16 -15.10
CA SER A 324 2.27 -7.55 -14.41
C SER A 324 3.54 -7.59 -15.28
N HIS A 325 3.41 -7.49 -16.62
CA HIS A 325 4.54 -7.59 -17.55
C HIS A 325 4.86 -6.29 -18.30
N GLU A 326 3.84 -5.56 -18.73
CA GLU A 326 3.97 -4.30 -19.47
C GLU A 326 2.95 -3.25 -19.01
N TYR A 327 3.24 -1.97 -19.28
CA TYR A 327 2.27 -0.91 -19.13
C TYR A 327 1.19 -1.02 -20.22
N PHE A 328 -0.01 -0.42 -20.05
CA PHE A 328 -1.01 -0.36 -21.14
C PHE A 328 -0.42 0.24 -22.44
N PHE A 329 0.52 1.15 -22.30
CA PHE A 329 1.35 1.69 -23.36
C PHE A 329 2.80 1.67 -22.87
N ASP A 330 3.59 0.75 -23.42
CA ASP A 330 5.01 0.59 -23.12
C ASP A 330 5.83 0.86 -24.39
N PRO A 331 6.40 2.08 -24.55
CA PRO A 331 7.21 2.42 -25.72
C PRO A 331 8.36 1.45 -25.96
N GLY A 332 8.98 0.92 -24.88
CA GLY A 332 10.08 -0.03 -24.99
C GLY A 332 9.64 -1.37 -25.57
N THR A 333 8.49 -1.88 -25.14
CA THR A 333 7.88 -3.07 -25.74
C THR A 333 7.50 -2.80 -27.20
N VAL A 334 6.87 -1.66 -27.51
CA VAL A 334 6.47 -1.30 -28.88
C VAL A 334 7.67 -1.26 -29.81
N THR A 335 8.75 -0.55 -29.43
CA THR A 335 9.98 -0.48 -30.23
C THR A 335 10.62 -1.85 -30.42
N ARG A 336 10.63 -2.70 -29.38
CA ARG A 336 11.18 -4.05 -29.48
C ARG A 336 10.35 -4.95 -30.41
N SER A 337 9.02 -4.90 -30.30
CA SER A 337 8.11 -5.64 -31.19
C SER A 337 8.25 -5.18 -32.64
N PHE A 338 8.37 -3.88 -32.89
CA PHE A 338 8.61 -3.31 -34.21
C PHE A 338 9.94 -3.80 -34.79
N GLY A 339 11.04 -3.67 -34.04
CA GLY A 339 12.36 -4.14 -34.48
C GLY A 339 12.45 -5.65 -34.68
N ALA A 340 11.63 -6.42 -33.97
CA ALA A 340 11.52 -7.87 -34.13
C ALA A 340 10.58 -8.29 -35.26
N LEU A 341 9.91 -7.35 -35.96
CA LEU A 341 8.98 -7.61 -37.05
C LEU A 341 7.89 -8.66 -36.69
N GLY A 342 7.43 -8.65 -35.44
CA GLY A 342 6.43 -9.62 -34.94
C GLY A 342 6.98 -11.00 -34.54
N LEU A 343 8.28 -11.27 -34.66
CA LEU A 343 8.89 -12.56 -34.29
C LEU A 343 9.20 -12.70 -32.79
N TRP A 344 9.07 -11.61 -32.03
CA TRP A 344 9.31 -11.64 -30.58
C TRP A 344 8.05 -12.09 -29.84
N VAL A 345 8.05 -13.35 -29.40
CA VAL A 345 7.03 -13.87 -28.47
C VAL A 345 7.22 -13.24 -27.10
N LYS A 346 6.22 -12.50 -26.64
CA LYS A 346 6.26 -11.82 -25.34
C LYS A 346 6.12 -12.85 -24.22
N PRO A 347 6.72 -12.61 -23.04
CA PRO A 347 6.65 -13.55 -21.93
C PRO A 347 5.22 -13.94 -21.53
N TRP A 348 4.29 -13.00 -21.67
CA TRP A 348 2.88 -13.16 -21.29
C TRP A 348 1.99 -13.80 -22.36
N GLU A 349 2.50 -14.01 -23.58
CA GLU A 349 1.77 -14.74 -24.63
C GLU A 349 1.79 -16.26 -24.40
N LYS A 350 2.54 -16.70 -23.38
CA LYS A 350 2.51 -18.08 -22.90
C LYS A 350 1.30 -18.30 -22.01
N GLU A 351 0.90 -19.55 -21.82
CA GLU A 351 -0.26 -19.86 -21.00
C GLU A 351 -0.06 -19.43 -19.54
N HIS A 352 -1.02 -18.65 -19.04
CA HIS A 352 -1.14 -18.28 -17.64
C HIS A 352 -2.42 -18.90 -17.08
N PRO A 353 -2.32 -19.93 -16.23
CA PRO A 353 -3.50 -20.64 -15.77
C PRO A 353 -4.36 -19.75 -14.87
N ARG A 354 -5.68 -19.85 -15.06
CA ARG A 354 -6.69 -19.32 -14.14
C ARG A 354 -7.37 -20.50 -13.48
N ILE A 355 -6.87 -20.88 -12.31
CA ILE A 355 -7.29 -22.11 -11.63
C ILE A 355 -8.58 -21.87 -10.82
N TYR A 356 -8.65 -20.76 -10.08
CA TYR A 356 -9.78 -20.43 -9.20
C TYR A 356 -10.39 -19.06 -9.55
N PRO A 357 -11.72 -18.95 -9.70
CA PRO A 357 -12.41 -17.68 -10.01
C PRO A 357 -12.09 -16.55 -9.03
N GLU A 358 -12.08 -16.84 -7.73
CA GLU A 358 -11.85 -15.89 -6.63
C GLU A 358 -10.39 -15.47 -6.44
N ILE A 359 -9.47 -16.03 -7.25
CA ILE A 359 -8.04 -15.67 -7.26
C ILE A 359 -7.66 -15.00 -8.57
N GLY A 360 -8.26 -15.42 -9.68
CA GLY A 360 -7.94 -14.92 -11.02
C GLY A 360 -6.60 -15.44 -11.56
N ARG A 361 -5.95 -14.65 -12.43
CA ARG A 361 -4.64 -15.01 -13.01
C ARG A 361 -3.50 -14.64 -12.05
N PHE A 362 -3.21 -15.51 -11.09
CA PHE A 362 -2.14 -15.34 -10.12
C PHE A 362 -1.37 -16.64 -9.93
N GLU A 363 -0.06 -16.59 -10.14
CA GLU A 363 0.81 -17.76 -10.14
C GLU A 363 2.22 -17.36 -9.70
N ALA A 364 3.08 -18.34 -9.43
CA ALA A 364 4.46 -18.10 -9.02
C ALA A 364 5.48 -18.59 -10.05
N THR A 365 5.18 -19.61 -10.85
CA THR A 365 6.08 -20.25 -11.84
C THR A 365 6.79 -19.25 -12.75
N THR A 366 6.04 -18.37 -13.42
CA THR A 366 6.56 -17.37 -14.38
C THR A 366 6.89 -16.02 -13.75
N PHE A 367 6.53 -15.85 -12.47
CA PHE A 367 6.79 -14.62 -11.74
C PHE A 367 8.28 -14.27 -11.69
N ASN A 368 8.60 -13.07 -12.17
CA ASN A 368 9.93 -12.48 -12.07
C ASN A 368 9.86 -11.11 -11.38
N PRO A 369 10.29 -10.97 -10.12
CA PRO A 369 10.17 -9.72 -9.37
C PRO A 369 11.05 -8.57 -9.95
N ALA A 370 12.13 -8.90 -10.67
CA ALA A 370 12.94 -7.90 -11.36
C ALA A 370 12.21 -7.30 -12.58
N LYS A 371 11.42 -8.10 -13.27
CA LYS A 371 10.72 -7.69 -14.51
C LYS A 371 9.27 -7.24 -14.29
N TRP A 372 8.71 -7.49 -13.11
CA TRP A 372 7.33 -7.11 -12.78
C TRP A 372 7.04 -5.61 -13.01
N ARG A 373 5.87 -5.29 -13.56
CA ARG A 373 5.43 -3.91 -13.79
C ARG A 373 3.97 -3.72 -13.40
N THR A 374 3.64 -2.51 -12.97
CA THR A 374 2.26 -2.03 -12.88
C THR A 374 1.67 -1.82 -14.28
N SER A 375 0.34 -1.67 -14.37
CA SER A 375 -0.35 -1.34 -15.62
C SER A 375 -0.11 0.12 -16.04
N TYR A 376 0.09 1.01 -15.07
CA TYR A 376 0.46 2.42 -15.27
C TYR A 376 1.91 2.65 -14.83
N ALA A 377 2.64 3.51 -15.54
CA ALA A 377 3.97 3.88 -15.13
C ALA A 377 3.93 4.66 -13.80
N ASN A 378 4.70 4.21 -12.82
CA ASN A 378 4.85 4.87 -11.53
C ASN A 378 6.28 5.43 -11.41
N PRO A 379 6.47 6.76 -11.34
CA PRO A 379 7.79 7.39 -11.27
C PRO A 379 8.68 6.89 -10.12
N ALA A 380 8.12 6.59 -8.95
CA ALA A 380 8.89 6.03 -7.84
C ALA A 380 9.38 4.62 -8.16
N PHE A 381 8.52 3.78 -8.75
CA PHE A 381 8.88 2.39 -9.09
C PHE A 381 9.98 2.32 -10.15
N GLU A 382 9.98 3.24 -11.12
CA GLU A 382 11.02 3.33 -12.15
C GLU A 382 12.37 3.81 -11.61
N LYS A 383 12.35 4.64 -10.55
CA LYS A 383 13.56 5.13 -9.89
C LYS A 383 14.12 4.19 -8.82
N MET A 384 13.46 3.05 -8.58
CA MET A 384 13.94 2.03 -7.64
C MET A 384 15.39 1.61 -7.95
N THR A 385 16.26 1.73 -6.95
CA THR A 385 17.63 1.22 -6.95
C THR A 385 17.67 -0.21 -6.38
N ALA A 386 18.83 -0.87 -6.48
CA ALA A 386 19.01 -2.19 -5.88
C ALA A 386 18.91 -2.14 -4.33
N ARG A 387 19.28 -1.02 -3.70
CA ARG A 387 19.12 -0.82 -2.25
C ARG A 387 17.65 -0.65 -1.86
N ASP A 388 16.89 0.11 -2.65
CA ASP A 388 15.45 0.22 -2.46
C ASP A 388 14.75 -1.15 -2.59
N ALA A 389 15.18 -1.94 -3.57
CA ALA A 389 14.66 -3.29 -3.78
C ALA A 389 15.05 -4.24 -2.63
N GLN A 390 16.29 -4.18 -2.13
CA GLN A 390 16.73 -4.98 -0.99
C GLN A 390 15.96 -4.61 0.28
N TRP A 391 15.68 -3.33 0.51
CA TRP A 391 14.85 -2.87 1.63
C TRP A 391 13.42 -3.45 1.55
N GLY A 392 12.76 -3.34 0.38
CA GLY A 392 11.43 -3.93 0.19
C GLY A 392 11.43 -5.45 0.32
N ALA A 393 12.47 -6.12 -0.18
CA ALA A 393 12.61 -7.57 -0.08
C ALA A 393 12.82 -8.06 1.37
N ARG A 394 13.49 -7.28 2.23
CA ARG A 394 13.62 -7.58 3.67
C ARG A 394 12.25 -7.54 4.35
N ILE A 395 11.41 -6.57 4.01
CA ILE A 395 10.03 -6.50 4.52
C ILE A 395 9.25 -7.74 4.07
N VAL A 396 9.25 -8.05 2.77
CA VAL A 396 8.55 -9.23 2.22
C VAL A 396 9.03 -10.53 2.88
N ASN A 397 10.34 -10.71 3.06
CA ASN A 397 10.91 -11.92 3.67
C ASN A 397 10.81 -11.95 5.20
N SER A 398 10.30 -10.89 5.84
CA SER A 398 10.02 -10.92 7.28
C SER A 398 8.76 -11.71 7.65
N PHE A 399 7.86 -11.93 6.68
CA PHE A 399 6.65 -12.72 6.85
C PHE A 399 6.97 -14.20 6.79
N SER A 400 6.69 -14.94 7.88
CA SER A 400 6.78 -16.39 7.91
C SER A 400 5.68 -17.05 7.06
N ASN A 401 5.78 -18.37 6.87
CA ASN A 401 4.71 -19.12 6.21
C ASN A 401 3.40 -19.07 7.00
N GLU A 402 3.48 -19.03 8.34
CA GLU A 402 2.31 -18.99 9.21
C GLU A 402 1.66 -17.60 9.21
N ASP A 403 2.45 -16.54 9.09
CA ASP A 403 1.93 -15.17 8.89
C ASP A 403 1.12 -15.09 7.60
N ILE A 404 1.64 -15.66 6.50
CA ILE A 404 0.94 -15.70 5.21
C ILE A 404 -0.35 -16.52 5.33
N ARG A 405 -0.33 -17.67 6.01
CA ARG A 405 -1.55 -18.46 6.27
C ARG A 405 -2.57 -17.66 7.05
N THR A 406 -2.14 -17.01 8.13
CA THR A 406 -2.98 -16.16 8.98
C THR A 406 -3.65 -15.05 8.16
N LEU A 407 -2.89 -14.34 7.33
CA LEU A 407 -3.38 -13.26 6.48
C LEU A 407 -4.38 -13.77 5.44
N VAL A 408 -4.06 -14.87 4.75
CA VAL A 408 -4.94 -15.46 3.73
C VAL A 408 -6.23 -16.00 4.35
N ASN A 409 -6.19 -16.54 5.57
CA ASN A 409 -7.39 -17.02 6.28
C ASN A 409 -8.44 -15.92 6.55
N THR A 410 -8.09 -14.63 6.40
CA THR A 410 -9.05 -13.51 6.52
C THR A 410 -9.91 -13.29 5.28
N GLY A 411 -9.56 -13.92 4.15
CA GLY A 411 -10.30 -13.79 2.89
C GLY A 411 -11.55 -14.68 2.80
N TYR A 412 -12.21 -14.61 1.64
CA TYR A 412 -13.37 -15.40 1.27
C TYR A 412 -13.01 -16.37 0.14
N PHE A 413 -13.08 -17.68 0.42
CA PHE A 413 -12.71 -18.76 -0.51
C PHE A 413 -13.83 -19.81 -0.56
N PRO A 414 -14.83 -19.63 -1.43
CA PRO A 414 -15.93 -20.59 -1.55
C PRO A 414 -15.48 -21.90 -2.22
N THR A 415 -14.43 -21.88 -3.05
CA THR A 415 -13.95 -23.06 -3.77
C THR A 415 -12.92 -23.85 -2.94
N PRO A 416 -13.10 -25.18 -2.76
CA PRO A 416 -12.08 -26.01 -2.10
C PRO A 416 -10.72 -25.94 -2.79
N GLY A 417 -9.65 -25.79 -2.00
CA GLY A 417 -8.27 -25.71 -2.49
C GLY A 417 -7.80 -24.32 -2.94
N ALA A 418 -8.73 -23.37 -3.18
CA ALA A 418 -8.38 -22.02 -3.61
C ALA A 418 -7.49 -21.31 -2.58
N LYS A 419 -7.87 -21.40 -1.30
CA LYS A 419 -7.13 -20.81 -0.20
C LYS A 419 -5.70 -21.36 -0.11
N GLU A 420 -5.55 -22.68 -0.16
CA GLU A 420 -4.26 -23.37 -0.10
C GLU A 420 -3.38 -23.01 -1.30
N TYR A 421 -3.97 -22.87 -2.48
CA TYR A 421 -3.28 -22.41 -3.68
C TYR A 421 -2.75 -20.98 -3.52
N LEU A 422 -3.55 -20.04 -2.99
CA LEU A 422 -3.10 -18.67 -2.77
C LEU A 422 -1.95 -18.61 -1.75
N ILE A 423 -2.05 -19.37 -0.66
CA ILE A 423 -1.00 -19.48 0.36
C ILE A 423 0.31 -19.97 -0.27
N ALA A 424 0.26 -21.09 -1.00
CA ALA A 424 1.45 -21.66 -1.64
C ALA A 424 2.08 -20.68 -2.64
N THR A 425 1.25 -20.03 -3.46
CA THR A 425 1.68 -19.04 -4.45
C THR A 425 2.36 -17.85 -3.79
N LEU A 426 1.80 -17.30 -2.71
CA LEU A 426 2.41 -16.17 -1.98
C LEU A 426 3.73 -16.55 -1.33
N ILE A 427 3.82 -17.75 -0.74
CA ILE A 427 5.07 -18.27 -0.17
C ILE A 427 6.15 -18.38 -1.25
N GLU A 428 5.84 -18.98 -2.40
CA GLU A 428 6.81 -19.13 -3.49
C GLU A 428 7.26 -17.77 -4.04
N ARG A 429 6.32 -16.83 -4.25
CA ARG A 429 6.64 -15.46 -4.70
C ARG A 429 7.51 -14.72 -3.69
N ARG A 430 7.27 -14.86 -2.38
CA ARG A 430 8.12 -14.30 -1.30
C ARG A 430 9.54 -14.82 -1.42
N ASN A 431 9.70 -16.14 -1.59
CA ASN A 431 11.01 -16.78 -1.71
C ASN A 431 11.75 -16.29 -2.96
N LYS A 432 11.10 -16.20 -4.12
CA LYS A 432 11.69 -15.64 -5.36
C LYS A 432 12.13 -14.18 -5.19
N ILE A 433 11.36 -13.38 -4.46
CA ILE A 433 11.75 -12.00 -4.10
C ILE A 433 13.03 -12.00 -3.26
N GLY A 434 13.12 -12.89 -2.26
CA GLY A 434 14.31 -13.06 -1.42
C GLY A 434 15.54 -13.42 -2.25
N GLU A 435 15.43 -14.46 -3.07
CA GLU A 435 16.50 -14.95 -3.94
C GLU A 435 17.02 -13.86 -4.89
N VAL A 436 16.11 -13.12 -5.52
CA VAL A 436 16.48 -12.09 -6.50
C VAL A 436 17.12 -10.89 -5.82
N TRP A 437 16.56 -10.36 -4.72
CA TRP A 437 16.95 -9.03 -4.23
C TRP A 437 17.85 -9.04 -2.99
N LEU A 438 17.79 -10.07 -2.14
CA LEU A 438 18.62 -10.10 -0.93
C LEU A 438 20.07 -10.49 -1.23
N ASN A 439 20.29 -11.26 -2.29
CA ASN A 439 21.62 -11.74 -2.70
C ASN A 439 22.43 -10.72 -3.52
N GLN A 440 21.81 -9.63 -4.00
CA GLN A 440 22.45 -8.66 -4.90
C GLN A 440 23.46 -7.72 -4.21
N ILE A 441 23.34 -7.52 -2.90
CA ILE A 441 24.19 -6.58 -2.13
C ILE A 441 24.57 -7.25 -0.82
N ARG A 442 25.87 -7.32 -0.48
CA ARG A 442 26.33 -7.88 0.80
C ARG A 442 25.52 -7.26 1.96
N PRO A 443 24.81 -8.06 2.77
CA PRO A 443 23.92 -7.53 3.78
C PRO A 443 24.71 -6.74 4.83
N ARG A 444 24.29 -5.50 5.12
CA ARG A 444 24.54 -4.91 6.44
C ARG A 444 23.48 -5.48 7.38
N PRO A 445 23.85 -6.22 8.43
CA PRO A 445 22.88 -6.81 9.34
C PRO A 445 22.10 -5.70 10.05
N TRP A 446 20.79 -5.90 10.13
CA TRP A 446 19.92 -5.18 11.04
C TRP A 446 20.17 -5.84 12.39
N ILE A 447 21.01 -5.25 13.23
CA ILE A 447 21.19 -5.79 14.59
C ILE A 447 19.88 -5.53 15.32
N ALA A 448 19.05 -6.56 15.41
CA ALA A 448 17.99 -6.63 16.39
C ALA A 448 18.65 -6.49 17.77
N GLN A 449 18.23 -5.51 18.56
CA GLN A 449 18.58 -5.48 19.97
C GLN A 449 17.92 -6.70 20.61
N ARG A 450 18.65 -7.81 20.72
CA ARG A 450 18.32 -8.81 21.73
C ARG A 450 18.61 -8.15 23.06
N VAL A 451 17.57 -7.83 23.80
CA VAL A 451 17.69 -7.57 25.24
C VAL A 451 18.23 -8.86 25.84
N HIS A 452 19.51 -8.85 26.22
CA HIS A 452 20.05 -9.88 27.08
C HIS A 452 19.39 -9.71 28.45
N THR A 453 18.34 -10.49 28.70
CA THR A 453 17.95 -10.80 30.08
C THR A 453 18.99 -11.79 30.60
N GLY A 454 20.05 -11.28 31.21
CA GLY A 454 20.86 -12.10 32.10
C GLY A 454 20.01 -12.52 33.31
N PRO A 455 20.16 -13.74 33.84
CA PRO A 455 19.76 -14.01 35.20
C PRO A 455 20.84 -13.49 36.14
N ASP A 456 20.41 -12.59 37.00
CA ASP A 456 21.09 -12.13 38.19
C ASP A 456 21.15 -13.30 39.21
N THR A 457 22.35 -13.80 39.50
CA THR A 457 22.63 -14.53 40.74
C THR A 457 24.00 -14.11 41.28
N SER A 458 23.98 -13.15 42.20
CA SER A 458 25.09 -12.84 43.12
C SER A 458 25.09 -13.82 44.32
N PRO A 459 26.02 -13.71 45.30
CA PRO A 459 27.45 -14.02 45.26
C PRO A 459 27.85 -15.05 46.35
N GLY A 460 29.01 -15.73 46.21
CA GLY A 460 29.44 -16.72 47.21
C GLY A 460 30.94 -17.08 47.19
N VAL A 461 31.74 -16.24 47.86
CA VAL A 461 32.81 -16.55 48.83
C VAL A 461 33.89 -17.63 48.54
N SER A 462 35.14 -17.15 48.67
CA SER A 462 36.41 -17.73 49.18
C SER A 462 37.31 -18.65 48.33
N SER A 463 38.50 -18.11 48.05
CA SER A 463 39.86 -18.67 48.25
C SER A 463 40.10 -20.17 48.03
N PHE A 464 40.94 -20.54 47.06
CA PHE A 464 42.40 -20.67 47.18
C PHE A 464 43.01 -20.75 45.78
#